data_AF-A0A9D8JX85-F1
#
_entry.id   AF-A0A9D8JX85-F1
#
_cell.length_a   1.000
_cell.length_b   1.000
_cell.length_c   1.000
_cell.angle_alpha   90.00
_cell.angle_beta   90.00
_cell.angle_gamma   90.00
#
_symmetry.space_group_name_H-M   'P 1'
#
loop_
_entity.id
_entity.type
_entity.pdbx_description
1 polymer ?
#
loop_
_entity_poly.entity_id
_entity_poly.type
_entity_poly.pdbx_seq_one_letter_code
_entity_poly.pdbx_strand_id
1 'polypeptide(L)'
;MKAATARYLPVRAGSLSERRVAHGFSCWGKTALAFHAKDDLPEVRREVFNLLHGLDGLRFFAVVTDKLSVLEFVRQQNERKANYRYNPNELYDYLARRLFKDRLHQDGSYEIMFSKRGKADRTAALKNALETARLRFAEQWNIASNAPMNVTAGAPQTHAGLQAVDYFTWALQRLYESGEDRYVEYLWSSFHLTQDIDDKRKAGYGAYYTQKKPLNAAALSWRK
;
A
#
# COMPACT_ATOMS: atom_id res chain seq x y z
N MET A 1 5.41 -2.56 11.13
CA MET A 1 4.96 -3.00 9.78
C MET A 1 5.60 -2.19 8.64
N LYS A 2 5.75 -2.72 7.42
CA LYS A 2 5.96 -1.93 6.17
C LYS A 2 4.92 -2.38 5.13
N ALA A 3 4.22 -1.44 4.51
CA ALA A 3 3.27 -1.69 3.43
C ALA A 3 3.76 -1.02 2.14
N ALA A 4 3.68 -1.75 1.02
CA ALA A 4 3.76 -1.15 -0.30
C ALA A 4 2.32 -1.02 -0.81
N THR A 5 2.00 0.12 -1.39
CA THR A 5 0.65 0.39 -1.87
C THR A 5 0.72 1.12 -3.21
N ALA A 6 -0.22 0.81 -4.07
CA ALA A 6 -0.43 1.49 -5.33
C ALA A 6 -1.91 1.60 -5.59
N ARG A 7 -2.30 2.70 -6.25
CA ARG A 7 -3.68 2.95 -6.65
C ARG A 7 -3.95 2.26 -7.98
N TYR A 8 -5.15 1.70 -8.09
CA TYR A 8 -5.79 1.34 -9.34
C TYR A 8 -7.05 2.19 -9.46
N LEU A 9 -7.20 2.97 -10.53
CA LEU A 9 -8.42 3.68 -10.88
C LEU A 9 -8.78 3.37 -12.33
N PRO A 10 -9.96 2.79 -12.62
CA PRO A 10 -10.52 2.85 -13.96
C PRO A 10 -11.03 4.28 -14.20
N VAL A 11 -10.49 4.96 -15.21
CA VAL A 11 -10.95 6.29 -15.60
C VAL A 11 -12.33 6.15 -16.26
N ARG A 12 -13.38 6.71 -15.65
CA ARG A 12 -14.59 7.13 -16.37
C ARG A 12 -14.58 8.65 -16.46
N ALA A 13 -14.72 9.15 -17.69
CA ALA A 13 -14.77 10.57 -17.99
C ALA A 13 -16.01 11.21 -17.34
N GLY A 14 -15.81 12.28 -16.59
CA GLY A 14 -16.86 13.11 -16.01
C GLY A 14 -16.27 14.38 -15.42
N SER A 15 -16.59 15.51 -16.04
CA SER A 15 -16.12 16.86 -15.72
C SER A 15 -16.56 17.34 -14.34
N LEU A 16 -15.67 17.99 -13.57
CA LEU A 16 -16.07 18.84 -12.44
C LEU A 16 -15.32 20.16 -12.46
N SER A 17 -16.11 21.23 -12.50
CA SER A 17 -15.73 22.64 -12.49
C SER A 17 -15.20 23.10 -11.13
N GLU A 18 -14.14 23.90 -11.15
CA GLU A 18 -13.60 24.64 -10.00
C GLU A 18 -14.65 25.53 -9.32
N ARG A 19 -14.71 25.48 -7.98
CA ARG A 19 -15.08 26.65 -7.18
C ARG A 19 -14.13 26.80 -6.00
N ARG A 20 -13.50 27.96 -5.95
CA ARG A 20 -12.48 28.41 -5.01
C ARG A 20 -13.19 29.20 -3.90
N VAL A 21 -12.97 28.87 -2.63
CA VAL A 21 -13.12 29.83 -1.52
C VAL A 21 -12.04 29.54 -0.48
N ALA A 22 -11.14 30.50 -0.29
CA ALA A 22 -10.20 30.55 0.82
C ALA A 22 -10.77 31.51 1.89
N HIS A 23 -10.59 31.22 3.18
CA HIS A 23 -10.37 32.19 4.27
C HIS A 23 -9.70 31.44 5.43
N GLY A 24 -8.60 32.00 5.95
CA GLY A 24 -7.70 31.34 6.89
C GLY A 24 -7.89 31.73 8.35
N PHE A 25 -7.33 30.92 9.25
CA PHE A 25 -6.83 31.32 10.57
C PHE A 25 -5.51 30.59 10.85
N SER A 26 -4.52 31.35 11.31
CA SER A 26 -3.13 30.96 11.54
C SER A 26 -2.88 30.75 13.04
N CYS A 27 -2.41 29.57 13.44
CA CYS A 27 -1.70 29.36 14.70
C CYS A 27 -0.58 28.31 14.53
N TRP A 28 0.67 28.78 14.58
CA TRP A 28 1.89 28.06 14.97
C TRP A 28 2.24 26.73 14.26
N GLY A 29 2.94 26.87 13.12
CA GLY A 29 4.27 26.27 12.96
C GLY A 29 4.41 24.91 12.27
N LYS A 30 3.32 24.20 12.00
CA LYS A 30 3.16 23.29 10.85
C LYS A 30 1.70 23.38 10.43
N THR A 31 1.35 24.32 9.56
CA THR A 31 0.07 24.22 8.85
C THR A 31 0.09 22.87 8.16
N ALA A 32 -0.86 21.98 8.45
CA ALA A 32 -0.95 20.70 7.78
C ALA A 32 -1.16 20.97 6.29
N LEU A 33 -0.07 20.95 5.51
CA LEU A 33 -0.12 21.15 4.07
C LEU A 33 -0.91 20.01 3.38
N ALA A 34 -1.13 18.91 4.10
CA ALA A 34 -1.86 17.73 3.68
C ALA A 34 -2.19 16.81 4.88
N PHE A 35 -3.09 15.85 4.67
CA PHE A 35 -3.46 14.83 5.65
C PHE A 35 -2.36 13.76 5.79
N HIS A 36 -2.08 13.35 7.02
CA HIS A 36 -1.18 12.27 7.38
C HIS A 36 -1.67 11.62 8.69
N ALA A 37 -2.15 10.38 8.61
CA ALA A 37 -2.95 9.74 9.65
C ALA A 37 -2.25 9.67 11.01
N LYS A 38 -0.91 9.55 11.00
CA LYS A 38 -0.13 9.55 12.24
C LYS A 38 -0.15 10.89 12.98
N ASP A 39 -0.13 12.00 12.24
CA ASP A 39 0.02 13.34 12.79
C ASP A 39 -1.34 14.07 12.93
N ASP A 40 -2.36 13.59 12.22
CA ASP A 40 -3.69 14.17 12.23
C ASP A 40 -4.43 13.95 13.56
N LEU A 41 -5.14 15.00 13.98
CA LEU A 41 -6.03 14.98 15.14
C LEU A 41 -7.11 13.88 14.99
N PRO A 42 -7.61 13.30 16.09
CA PRO A 42 -8.66 12.28 16.04
C PRO A 42 -9.89 12.68 15.20
N GLU A 43 -10.30 13.94 15.28
CA GLU A 43 -11.43 14.50 14.55
C GLU A 43 -11.14 14.56 13.04
N VAL A 44 -9.94 15.02 12.67
CA VAL A 44 -9.49 15.01 11.27
C VAL A 44 -9.44 13.59 10.74
N ARG A 45 -8.89 12.66 11.53
CA ARG A 45 -8.86 11.25 11.14
C ARG A 45 -10.25 10.70 10.89
N ARG A 46 -11.20 10.99 11.78
CA ARG A 46 -12.60 10.58 11.62
C ARG A 46 -13.17 11.07 10.30
N GLU A 47 -13.01 12.35 9.96
CA GLU A 47 -13.54 12.90 8.71
C GLU A 47 -12.88 12.28 7.48
N VAL A 48 -11.56 12.04 7.50
CA VAL A 48 -10.88 11.35 6.39
C VAL A 48 -11.35 9.89 6.28
N PHE A 49 -11.49 9.17 7.39
CA PHE A 49 -12.04 7.82 7.38
C PHE A 49 -13.48 7.79 6.83
N ASN A 50 -14.33 8.74 7.22
CA ASN A 50 -15.69 8.88 6.69
C ASN A 50 -15.69 9.10 5.18
N LEU A 51 -14.83 10.00 4.70
CA LEU A 51 -14.66 10.25 3.27
C LEU A 51 -14.23 8.96 2.55
N LEU A 52 -13.20 8.27 3.04
CA LEU A 52 -12.70 7.04 2.42
C LEU A 52 -13.73 5.90 2.44
N HIS A 53 -14.53 5.79 3.50
CA HIS A 53 -15.60 4.80 3.60
C HIS A 53 -16.72 5.04 2.58
N GLY A 54 -17.07 6.31 2.33
CA GLY A 54 -18.13 6.69 1.40
C GLY A 54 -17.73 6.72 -0.08
N LEU A 55 -16.46 6.44 -0.42
CA LEU A 55 -16.01 6.45 -1.82
C LEU A 55 -16.35 5.14 -2.54
N ASP A 56 -17.31 5.22 -3.46
CA ASP A 56 -17.67 4.09 -4.32
C ASP A 56 -16.52 3.66 -5.24
N GLY A 57 -16.33 2.34 -5.36
CA GLY A 57 -15.32 1.75 -6.23
C GLY A 57 -13.88 1.86 -5.72
N LEU A 58 -13.65 2.43 -4.53
CA LEU A 58 -12.33 2.46 -3.91
C LEU A 58 -11.91 1.03 -3.52
N ARG A 59 -10.77 0.58 -4.06
CA ARG A 59 -10.18 -0.73 -3.75
C ARG A 59 -8.79 -0.55 -3.16
N PHE A 60 -8.60 -1.08 -1.96
CA PHE A 60 -7.33 -1.11 -1.27
C PHE A 60 -6.75 -2.51 -1.29
N PHE A 61 -5.45 -2.57 -1.58
CA PHE A 61 -4.65 -3.79 -1.64
C PHE A 61 -3.40 -3.60 -0.81
N ALA A 62 -3.05 -4.62 -0.02
CA ALA A 62 -1.86 -4.57 0.81
C ALA A 62 -1.07 -5.88 0.79
N VAL A 63 0.25 -5.74 0.91
CA VAL A 63 1.16 -6.81 1.26
C VAL A 63 1.85 -6.41 2.56
N VAL A 64 1.72 -7.24 3.58
CA VAL A 64 2.18 -7.01 4.94
C VAL A 64 3.34 -7.92 5.24
N THR A 65 4.37 -7.37 5.86
CA THR A 65 5.51 -8.10 6.40
C THR A 65 5.91 -7.58 7.78
N ASP A 66 6.44 -8.50 8.59
CA ASP A 66 7.00 -8.25 9.90
C ASP A 66 8.50 -7.93 9.82
N LYS A 67 8.91 -6.89 10.54
CA LYS A 67 10.31 -6.47 10.64
C LYS A 67 11.17 -7.56 11.29
N LEU A 68 10.64 -8.35 12.22
CA LEU A 68 11.38 -9.45 12.84
C LEU A 68 11.65 -10.57 11.84
N SER A 69 10.68 -10.88 10.98
CA SER A 69 10.86 -11.84 9.88
C SER A 69 11.93 -11.37 8.87
N VAL A 70 11.99 -10.06 8.60
CA VAL A 70 13.05 -9.48 7.76
C VAL A 70 14.42 -9.58 8.44
N LEU A 71 14.52 -9.31 9.74
CA LEU A 71 15.77 -9.46 10.50
C LEU A 71 16.29 -10.89 10.44
N GLU A 72 15.39 -11.86 10.64
CA GLU A 72 15.70 -13.28 10.58
C GLU A 72 16.22 -13.69 9.18
N PHE A 73 15.55 -13.22 8.12
CA PHE A 73 16.05 -13.40 6.75
C PHE A 73 17.47 -12.85 6.56
N VAL A 74 17.75 -11.66 7.07
CA VAL A 74 19.08 -11.04 6.95
C VAL A 74 20.14 -11.84 7.70
N ARG A 75 19.83 -12.34 8.90
CA ARG A 75 20.73 -13.21 9.68
C ARG A 75 21.10 -14.47 8.91
N GLN A 76 20.11 -15.15 8.34
CA GLN A 76 20.33 -16.35 7.51
C GLN A 76 21.17 -16.07 6.26
N GLN A 77 21.02 -14.89 5.64
CA GLN A 77 21.89 -14.50 4.51
C GLN A 77 23.33 -14.26 4.96
N ASN A 78 23.55 -13.63 6.11
CA ASN A 78 24.88 -13.36 6.64
C ASN A 78 25.62 -14.65 7.01
N GLU A 79 24.92 -15.66 7.53
CA GLU A 79 25.48 -17.00 7.81
C GLU A 79 25.99 -17.68 6.53
N ARG A 80 25.27 -17.54 5.42
CA ARG A 80 25.64 -18.14 4.13
C ARG A 80 26.69 -17.33 3.37
N LYS A 81 26.65 -16.00 3.53
CA LYS A 81 27.45 -15.03 2.79
C LYS A 81 27.88 -13.92 3.75
N ALA A 82 29.08 -14.05 4.31
CA ALA A 82 29.64 -13.06 5.25
C ALA A 82 29.67 -11.62 4.71
N ASN A 83 29.75 -11.46 3.38
CA ASN A 83 29.78 -10.15 2.71
C ASN A 83 28.40 -9.61 2.32
N TYR A 84 27.30 -10.31 2.64
CA TYR A 84 25.96 -9.80 2.36
C TYR A 84 25.69 -8.54 3.17
N ARG A 85 25.15 -7.51 2.51
CA ARG A 85 24.74 -6.26 3.13
C ARG A 85 23.31 -5.99 2.74
N TYR A 86 22.42 -6.00 3.73
CA TYR A 86 21.00 -5.76 3.50
C TYR A 86 20.77 -4.36 2.93
N ASN A 87 20.06 -4.30 1.80
CA ASN A 87 19.61 -3.06 1.21
C ASN A 87 18.09 -2.91 1.44
N PRO A 88 17.62 -1.89 2.18
CA PRO A 88 16.18 -1.67 2.41
C PRO A 88 15.32 -1.53 1.15
N ASN A 89 15.95 -1.20 0.01
CA ASN A 89 15.28 -1.17 -1.29
C ASN A 89 14.85 -2.56 -1.76
N GLU A 90 15.60 -3.62 -1.44
CA GLU A 90 15.27 -5.00 -1.83
C GLU A 90 13.90 -5.43 -1.30
N LEU A 91 13.63 -5.14 -0.02
CA LEU A 91 12.34 -5.44 0.59
C LEU A 91 11.22 -4.65 -0.09
N TYR A 92 11.44 -3.37 -0.37
CA TYR A 92 10.41 -2.55 -1.01
C TYR A 92 10.09 -3.05 -2.42
N ASP A 93 11.11 -3.37 -3.22
CA ASP A 93 10.93 -3.85 -4.58
C ASP A 93 10.30 -5.26 -4.59
N TYR A 94 10.60 -6.07 -3.58
CA TYR A 94 9.94 -7.35 -3.35
C TYR A 94 8.44 -7.19 -3.03
N LEU A 95 8.10 -6.32 -2.08
CA LEU A 95 6.71 -6.06 -1.71
C LEU A 95 5.91 -5.44 -2.86
N ALA A 96 6.51 -4.50 -3.61
CA ALA A 96 5.89 -3.92 -4.80
C ALA A 96 5.59 -4.99 -5.85
N ARG A 97 6.55 -5.87 -6.18
CA ARG A 97 6.31 -6.98 -7.11
C ARG A 97 5.20 -7.91 -6.64
N ARG A 98 5.15 -8.26 -5.34
CA ARG A 98 4.05 -9.07 -4.78
C ARG A 98 2.70 -8.36 -4.89
N LEU A 99 2.66 -7.05 -4.62
CA LEU A 99 1.45 -6.26 -4.72
C LEU A 99 0.88 -6.26 -6.14
N PHE A 100 1.72 -6.34 -7.17
CA PHE A 100 1.27 -6.25 -8.56
C PHE A 100 1.22 -7.57 -9.34
N LYS A 101 1.76 -8.66 -8.77
CA LYS A 101 2.00 -9.96 -9.43
C LYS A 101 0.87 -10.41 -10.37
N ASP A 102 -0.38 -10.28 -9.94
CA ASP A 102 -1.55 -10.78 -10.68
C ASP A 102 -2.58 -9.67 -10.94
N ARG A 103 -2.13 -8.42 -11.15
CA ARG A 103 -3.04 -7.26 -11.28
C ARG A 103 -2.84 -6.43 -12.55
N LEU A 104 -1.69 -6.52 -13.22
CA LEU A 104 -1.36 -5.67 -14.38
C LEU A 104 -1.99 -6.13 -15.72
N HIS A 105 -2.91 -7.09 -15.68
CA HIS A 105 -3.66 -7.59 -16.85
C HIS A 105 -5.17 -7.34 -16.74
N GLN A 106 -5.64 -6.84 -15.59
CA GLN A 106 -7.08 -6.75 -15.29
C GLN A 106 -7.79 -5.62 -16.04
N ASP A 107 -7.02 -4.66 -16.52
CA ASP A 107 -7.52 -3.39 -17.03
C ASP A 107 -6.69 -2.82 -18.19
N GLY A 108 -7.31 -1.90 -18.93
CA GLY A 108 -6.77 -1.36 -20.18
C GLY A 108 -5.65 -0.33 -20.04
N SER A 109 -5.41 0.23 -18.85
CA SER A 109 -4.29 1.14 -18.57
C SER A 109 -4.01 1.25 -17.07
N TYR A 110 -2.80 1.69 -16.71
CA TYR A 110 -2.38 1.84 -15.32
C TYR A 110 -1.66 3.17 -15.09
N GLU A 111 -2.19 3.96 -14.16
CA GLU A 111 -1.54 5.14 -13.60
C GLU A 111 -1.05 4.82 -12.18
N ILE A 112 0.25 4.57 -12.06
CA ILE A 112 0.86 4.11 -10.80
C ILE A 112 1.71 5.23 -10.23
N MET A 113 1.36 5.64 -9.02
CA MET A 113 2.07 6.68 -8.30
C MET A 113 2.72 6.10 -7.05
N PHE A 114 4.03 6.25 -6.95
CA PHE A 114 4.81 5.90 -5.76
C PHE A 114 5.09 7.13 -4.91
N SER A 115 5.05 6.97 -3.59
CA SER A 115 5.54 8.01 -2.68
C SER A 115 7.06 8.15 -2.82
N LYS A 116 7.53 9.39 -2.98
CA LYS A 116 8.97 9.71 -3.08
C LYS A 116 9.67 9.36 -1.77
N ARG A 117 10.69 8.50 -1.84
CA ARG A 117 11.47 8.06 -0.68
C ARG A 117 12.92 8.50 -0.78
N GLY A 118 13.32 9.44 0.08
CA GLY A 118 14.68 9.96 0.13
C GLY A 118 15.02 10.82 -1.09
N LYS A 119 16.31 10.95 -1.38
CA LYS A 119 16.83 11.85 -2.43
C LYS A 119 16.90 11.22 -3.83
N ALA A 120 17.00 9.89 -3.91
CA ALA A 120 17.20 9.19 -5.19
C ALA A 120 15.87 8.93 -5.92
N ASP A 121 15.85 9.20 -7.22
CA ASP A 121 14.74 8.83 -8.09
C ASP A 121 14.80 7.32 -8.38
N ARG A 122 13.81 6.57 -7.87
CA ARG A 122 13.70 5.11 -8.05
C ARG A 122 12.62 4.73 -9.07
N THR A 123 12.03 5.70 -9.76
CA THR A 123 10.88 5.50 -10.63
C THR A 123 11.19 4.48 -11.74
N ALA A 124 12.37 4.59 -12.38
CA ALA A 124 12.79 3.66 -13.42
C ALA A 124 12.95 2.21 -12.91
N ALA A 125 13.58 2.03 -11.75
CA ALA A 125 13.75 0.70 -11.15
C ALA A 125 12.40 0.04 -10.81
N LEU A 126 11.46 0.83 -10.29
CA LEU A 126 10.11 0.35 -9.98
C LEU A 126 9.33 0.01 -11.25
N LYS A 127 9.40 0.86 -12.28
CA LYS A 127 8.80 0.57 -13.59
C LYS A 127 9.32 -0.75 -14.16
N ASN A 128 10.62 -0.96 -14.16
CA ASN A 128 11.23 -2.22 -14.63
C ASN A 128 10.76 -3.44 -13.82
N ALA A 129 10.59 -3.30 -12.51
CA ALA A 129 10.11 -4.37 -11.65
C ALA A 129 8.64 -4.75 -11.94
N LEU A 130 7.79 -3.76 -12.25
CA LEU A 130 6.40 -3.97 -12.65
C LEU A 130 6.30 -4.62 -14.03
N GLU A 131 7.12 -4.18 -14.97
CA GLU A 131 7.20 -4.78 -16.31
C GLU A 131 7.63 -6.25 -16.22
N THR A 132 8.65 -6.54 -15.41
CA THR A 132 9.08 -7.92 -15.15
C THR A 132 7.95 -8.76 -14.54
N ALA A 133 7.14 -8.19 -13.64
CA ALA A 133 6.00 -8.89 -13.05
C ALA A 133 4.92 -9.20 -14.11
N ARG A 134 4.64 -8.25 -15.01
CA ARG A 134 3.71 -8.41 -16.14
C ARG A 134 4.17 -9.52 -17.09
N LEU A 135 5.45 -9.55 -17.46
CA LEU A 135 6.02 -10.60 -18.33
C LEU A 135 5.91 -11.99 -17.70
N ARG A 136 6.29 -12.13 -16.42
CA ARG A 136 6.18 -13.40 -15.70
C ARG A 136 4.75 -13.90 -15.59
N PHE A 137 3.80 -12.99 -15.38
CA PHE A 137 2.37 -13.34 -15.39
C PHE A 137 1.96 -13.89 -16.76
N ALA A 138 2.36 -13.21 -17.84
CA ALA A 138 2.06 -13.65 -19.20
C ALA A 138 2.67 -15.01 -19.52
N GLU A 139 3.92 -15.27 -19.13
CA GLU A 139 4.57 -16.57 -19.29
C GLU A 139 3.87 -17.67 -18.48
N GLN A 140 3.49 -17.38 -17.24
CA GLN A 140 2.89 -18.36 -16.33
C GLN A 140 1.46 -18.74 -16.76
N TRP A 141 0.67 -17.78 -17.20
CA TRP A 141 -0.76 -17.96 -17.47
C TRP A 141 -1.13 -17.96 -18.95
N ASN A 142 -0.16 -17.72 -19.83
CA ASN A 142 -0.36 -17.51 -21.26
C ASN A 142 -1.39 -16.39 -21.57
N ILE A 143 -1.38 -15.33 -20.76
CA ILE A 143 -2.26 -14.16 -20.90
C ILE A 143 -1.38 -12.91 -21.02
N ALA A 144 -1.28 -12.37 -22.23
CA ALA A 144 -0.54 -11.14 -22.48
C ALA A 144 -1.38 -9.90 -22.18
N SER A 145 -0.74 -8.88 -21.58
CA SER A 145 -1.32 -7.56 -21.39
C SER A 145 -0.37 -6.51 -21.97
N ASN A 146 -0.85 -5.75 -22.95
CA ASN A 146 -0.14 -4.61 -23.54
C ASN A 146 -0.64 -3.27 -22.98
N ALA A 147 -1.39 -3.30 -21.87
CA ALA A 147 -1.94 -2.11 -21.26
C ALA A 147 -0.82 -1.09 -20.96
N PRO A 148 -0.95 0.18 -21.39
CA PRO A 148 0.01 1.22 -21.06
C PRO A 148 0.10 1.40 -19.55
N MET A 149 1.32 1.52 -19.05
CA MET A 149 1.63 1.73 -17.65
C MET A 149 2.50 2.97 -17.49
N ASN A 150 1.93 4.00 -16.87
CA ASN A 150 2.64 5.19 -16.47
C ASN A 150 3.02 5.08 -14.98
N VAL A 151 4.29 5.28 -14.68
CA VAL A 151 4.84 5.16 -13.33
C VAL A 151 5.49 6.48 -12.97
N THR A 152 5.00 7.11 -11.90
CA THR A 152 5.49 8.41 -11.42
C THR A 152 5.82 8.34 -9.93
N ALA A 153 6.67 9.26 -9.47
CA ALA A 153 6.94 9.47 -8.05
C ALA A 153 6.43 10.85 -7.62
N GLY A 154 5.72 10.90 -6.50
CA GLY A 154 5.11 12.12 -5.98
C GLY A 154 5.32 12.27 -4.48
N ALA A 155 5.22 13.50 -3.99
CA ALA A 155 5.20 13.74 -2.55
C ALA A 155 3.79 13.47 -2.00
N PRO A 156 3.62 12.78 -0.85
CA PRO A 156 2.29 12.48 -0.32
C PRO A 156 1.38 13.71 -0.22
N GLN A 157 1.95 14.85 0.17
CA GLN A 157 1.20 16.10 0.31
C GLN A 157 0.60 16.64 -0.99
N THR A 158 1.12 16.26 -2.16
CA THR A 158 0.63 16.73 -3.47
C THR A 158 -0.39 15.79 -4.11
N HIS A 159 -0.67 14.62 -3.51
CA HIS A 159 -1.51 13.60 -4.13
C HIS A 159 -2.46 12.94 -3.13
N ALA A 160 -3.77 13.18 -3.31
CA ALA A 160 -4.82 12.61 -2.46
C ALA A 160 -4.78 11.07 -2.39
N GLY A 161 -4.40 10.39 -3.48
CA GLY A 161 -4.25 8.93 -3.48
C GLY A 161 -3.18 8.43 -2.52
N LEU A 162 -2.05 9.15 -2.39
CA LEU A 162 -0.99 8.79 -1.45
C LEU A 162 -1.41 9.06 0.00
N GLN A 163 -2.22 10.09 0.25
CA GLN A 163 -2.79 10.38 1.57
C GLN A 163 -3.83 9.33 1.97
N ALA A 164 -4.71 8.94 1.03
CA ALA A 164 -5.68 7.87 1.27
C ALA A 164 -4.97 6.56 1.68
N VAL A 165 -3.94 6.19 0.92
CA VAL A 165 -3.10 5.02 1.21
C VAL A 165 -2.49 5.10 2.62
N ASP A 166 -1.99 6.26 3.03
CA ASP A 166 -1.40 6.45 4.36
C ASP A 166 -2.39 6.04 5.47
N TYR A 167 -3.64 6.49 5.37
CA TYR A 167 -4.72 6.13 6.28
C TYR A 167 -5.01 4.63 6.35
N PHE A 168 -5.08 3.95 5.21
CA PHE A 168 -5.24 2.49 5.20
C PHE A 168 -4.03 1.77 5.83
N THR A 169 -2.82 2.24 5.54
CA THR A 169 -1.60 1.65 6.12
C THR A 169 -1.48 1.91 7.62
N TRP A 170 -1.95 3.06 8.08
CA TRP A 170 -2.04 3.39 9.50
C TRP A 170 -3.05 2.49 10.21
N ALA A 171 -4.23 2.27 9.62
CA ALA A 171 -5.23 1.34 10.15
C ALA A 171 -4.66 -0.09 10.31
N LEU A 172 -3.96 -0.58 9.28
CA LEU A 172 -3.27 -1.87 9.37
C LEU A 172 -2.18 -1.86 10.46
N GLN A 173 -1.39 -0.79 10.56
CA GLN A 173 -0.37 -0.68 11.61
C GLN A 173 -0.98 -0.78 13.01
N ARG A 174 -2.09 -0.07 13.28
CA ARG A 174 -2.81 -0.15 14.57
C ARG A 174 -3.28 -1.55 14.89
N LEU A 175 -3.80 -2.27 13.89
CA LEU A 175 -4.20 -3.66 14.03
C LEU A 175 -3.00 -4.57 14.37
N TYR A 176 -1.93 -4.52 13.56
CA TYR A 176 -0.78 -5.42 13.74
C TYR A 176 0.05 -5.12 14.99
N GLU A 177 0.16 -3.86 15.41
CA GLU A 177 1.04 -3.45 16.51
C GLU A 177 0.29 -3.29 17.85
N SER A 178 -1.02 -3.05 17.83
CA SER A 178 -1.81 -2.80 19.05
C SER A 178 -3.09 -3.65 19.16
N GLY A 179 -3.38 -4.49 18.17
CA GLY A 179 -4.61 -5.28 18.13
C GLY A 179 -5.88 -4.43 17.95
N GLU A 180 -5.74 -3.17 17.55
CA GLU A 180 -6.88 -2.26 17.35
C GLU A 180 -7.40 -2.40 15.91
N ASP A 181 -8.45 -3.20 15.74
CA ASP A 181 -9.05 -3.54 14.44
C ASP A 181 -10.15 -2.57 13.98
N ARG A 182 -10.76 -1.78 14.87
CA ARG A 182 -11.89 -0.88 14.54
C ARG A 182 -11.71 -0.04 13.25
N TYR A 183 -10.49 0.41 12.96
CA TYR A 183 -10.21 1.21 11.75
C TYR A 183 -10.17 0.35 10.47
N VAL A 184 -9.63 -0.87 10.58
CA VAL A 184 -9.64 -1.84 9.49
C VAL A 184 -11.05 -2.33 9.24
N GLU A 185 -11.82 -2.62 10.30
CA GLU A 185 -13.23 -3.00 10.21
C GLU A 185 -14.07 -1.90 9.56
N TYR A 186 -13.89 -0.65 9.97
CA TYR A 186 -14.64 0.48 9.41
C TYR A 186 -14.39 0.66 7.90
N LEU A 187 -13.15 0.47 7.45
CA LEU A 187 -12.80 0.57 6.03
C LEU A 187 -12.90 -0.76 5.27
N TRP A 188 -13.37 -1.84 5.89
CA TRP A 188 -13.21 -3.21 5.36
C TRP A 188 -13.85 -3.42 3.99
N SER A 189 -14.94 -2.71 3.69
CA SER A 189 -15.58 -2.71 2.37
C SER A 189 -14.59 -2.38 1.25
N SER A 190 -13.66 -1.45 1.50
CA SER A 190 -12.60 -1.03 0.58
C SER A 190 -11.39 -1.98 0.58
N PHE A 191 -11.16 -2.77 1.64
CA PHE A 191 -10.10 -3.77 1.69
C PHE A 191 -10.42 -4.97 0.79
N HIS A 192 -9.89 -4.95 -0.44
CA HIS A 192 -10.17 -6.00 -1.40
C HIS A 192 -9.30 -7.25 -1.16
N LEU A 193 -8.01 -7.03 -0.92
CA LEU A 193 -7.07 -8.13 -0.62
C LEU A 193 -5.88 -7.63 0.19
N THR A 194 -5.70 -8.21 1.37
CA THR A 194 -4.50 -8.06 2.19
C THR A 194 -3.78 -9.41 2.25
N GLN A 195 -2.52 -9.43 1.84
CA GLN A 195 -1.65 -10.60 2.00
C GLN A 195 -0.68 -10.36 3.14
N ASP A 196 -0.70 -11.24 4.13
CA ASP A 196 0.31 -11.34 5.16
C ASP A 196 1.33 -12.41 4.78
N ILE A 197 2.51 -12.00 4.33
CA ILE A 197 3.50 -12.95 3.79
C ILE A 197 4.20 -13.78 4.87
N ASP A 198 4.13 -13.32 6.13
CA ASP A 198 4.81 -13.94 7.26
C ASP A 198 3.87 -14.83 8.08
N ASP A 199 2.56 -14.77 7.83
CA ASP A 199 1.60 -15.76 8.33
C ASP A 199 1.73 -17.09 7.58
N LYS A 200 2.67 -17.92 8.02
CA LYS A 200 2.99 -19.22 7.42
C LYS A 200 2.30 -20.42 8.08
N ARG A 201 1.30 -20.18 8.95
CA ARG A 201 0.61 -21.23 9.72
C ARG A 201 -0.05 -22.30 8.85
N LYS A 202 -0.53 -21.91 7.66
CA LYS A 202 -1.23 -22.81 6.72
C LYS A 202 -0.47 -23.04 5.41
N ALA A 203 0.27 -22.05 4.92
CA ALA A 203 0.94 -22.12 3.64
C ALA A 203 2.23 -21.28 3.63
N GLY A 204 3.26 -21.76 2.93
CA GLY A 204 4.56 -21.08 2.87
C GLY A 204 4.56 -19.74 2.14
N TYR A 205 3.52 -19.43 1.35
CA TYR A 205 3.39 -18.17 0.62
C TYR A 205 2.71 -17.05 1.42
N GLY A 206 2.28 -17.32 2.66
CA GLY A 206 1.56 -16.39 3.52
C GLY A 206 0.05 -16.61 3.56
N ALA A 207 -0.65 -15.82 4.37
CA ALA A 207 -2.11 -15.83 4.46
C ALA A 207 -2.72 -14.69 3.65
N TYR A 208 -3.81 -15.02 2.94
CA TYR A 208 -4.66 -14.03 2.28
C TYR A 208 -5.89 -13.72 3.13
N TYR A 209 -6.25 -12.45 3.17
CA TYR A 209 -7.45 -11.90 3.79
C TYR A 209 -8.25 -11.15 2.73
N THR A 210 -9.54 -11.45 2.65
CA THR A 210 -10.49 -10.95 1.65
C THR A 210 -11.79 -10.60 2.32
N GLN A 211 -12.75 -10.00 1.60
CA GLN A 211 -14.08 -9.72 2.14
C GLN A 211 -14.75 -10.96 2.79
N LYS A 212 -14.50 -12.18 2.28
CA LYS A 212 -15.03 -13.44 2.84
C LYS A 212 -14.23 -13.98 4.03
N LYS A 213 -12.99 -13.52 4.20
CA LYS A 213 -12.08 -13.94 5.27
C LYS A 213 -11.44 -12.68 5.88
N PRO A 214 -12.16 -12.01 6.81
CA PRO A 214 -11.75 -10.72 7.32
C PRO A 214 -10.43 -10.76 8.09
N LEU A 215 -9.70 -9.65 8.03
CA LEU A 215 -8.51 -9.40 8.84
C LEU A 215 -8.93 -8.55 10.05
N ASN A 216 -8.88 -9.14 11.24
CA ASN A 216 -9.23 -8.50 12.51
C ASN A 216 -8.32 -8.99 13.64
N ALA A 217 -8.51 -8.49 14.86
CA ALA A 217 -7.65 -8.82 15.98
C ALA A 217 -7.70 -10.32 16.33
N ALA A 218 -8.87 -10.94 16.20
CA ALA A 218 -9.04 -12.38 16.42
C ALA A 218 -8.21 -13.23 15.44
N ALA A 219 -8.19 -12.84 14.15
CA ALA A 219 -7.39 -13.51 13.13
C ALA A 219 -5.87 -13.43 13.38
N LEU A 220 -5.42 -12.38 14.09
CA LEU A 220 -4.03 -12.12 14.46
C LEU A 220 -3.67 -12.51 15.89
N SER A 221 -4.57 -13.16 16.64
CA SER A 221 -4.37 -13.53 18.05
C SER A 221 -3.10 -14.36 18.30
N TRP A 222 -2.68 -15.14 17.32
CA TRP A 222 -1.47 -15.96 17.31
C TRP A 222 -0.15 -15.17 17.28
N ARG A 223 -0.16 -13.88 16.94
CA ARG A 223 1.04 -13.03 16.81
C ARG A 223 1.51 -12.42 18.13
N LYS A 224 0.74 -12.60 19.21
CA LYS A 224 1.04 -12.05 20.53
C LYS A 224 2.23 -12.73 21.19
#